data_AF-A0A6B3GBA4-F1
#
_entry.id   AF-A0A6B3GBA4-F1
#
_cell.length_a   1.000
_cell.length_b   1.000
_cell.length_c   1.000
_cell.angle_alpha   90.00
_cell.angle_beta   90.00
_cell.angle_gamma   90.00
#
_symmetry.space_group_name_H-M   'P 1'
#
loop_
_entity.id
_entity.type
_entity.pdbx_description
1 polymer ?
#
loop_
_entity_poly.entity_id
_entity_poly.type
_entity_poly.pdbx_seq_one_letter_code
_entity_poly.pdbx_strand_id
1 'polypeptide(L)'
;ILASLRTRFTLTPEGDASRGSAPAERWTVDGGPHRVGVIASVTRPFCRACDRTRLTADGQVRTCLFAREETDLRGALRGDAPDEEIAQLWRTAMWGKKAGSGLDDPSFLQPDRPMSAIGG
;
A
#
# COMPACT_ATOMS: atom_id res chain seq x y z
N ILE A 1 19.73 7.02 -3.73
CA ILE A 1 18.90 8.23 -3.47
C ILE A 1 19.48 9.06 -2.32
N LEU A 2 19.39 8.64 -1.05
CA LEU A 2 19.85 9.44 0.09
C LEU A 2 21.33 9.85 0.00
N ALA A 3 22.22 8.92 -0.41
CA ALA A 3 23.63 9.23 -0.63
C ALA A 3 23.83 10.37 -1.64
N SER A 4 23.06 10.39 -2.73
CA SER A 4 23.12 11.45 -3.74
C SER A 4 22.58 12.78 -3.19
N LEU A 5 21.45 12.77 -2.49
CA LEU A 5 20.89 13.99 -1.88
C LEU A 5 21.84 14.61 -0.85
N ARG A 6 22.51 13.77 -0.05
CA ARG A 6 23.49 14.20 0.96
C ARG A 6 24.74 14.86 0.39
N THR A 7 25.00 14.76 -0.92
CA THR A 7 26.07 15.53 -1.56
C THR A 7 25.76 17.03 -1.65
N ARG A 8 24.49 17.44 -1.48
CA ARG A 8 24.03 18.82 -1.66
C ARG A 8 23.26 19.37 -0.46
N PHE A 9 22.65 18.50 0.33
CA PHE A 9 21.74 18.88 1.39
C PHE A 9 22.08 18.15 2.69
N THR A 10 21.93 18.85 3.81
CA THR A 10 21.92 18.22 5.13
C THR A 10 20.53 17.64 5.38
N LEU A 11 20.46 16.32 5.61
CA LEU A 11 19.19 15.60 5.81
C LEU A 11 19.09 15.05 7.23
N THR A 12 18.17 15.61 8.01
CA THR A 12 17.87 15.16 9.38
C THR A 12 16.58 14.33 9.37
N PRO A 13 16.59 13.05 9.82
CA PRO A 13 15.38 12.23 9.85
C PRO A 13 14.24 12.89 10.66
N GLU A 14 13.01 12.81 10.14
CA GLU A 14 11.80 13.31 10.79
C GLU A 14 10.98 12.11 11.31
N GLY A 15 10.69 12.09 12.63
CA GLY A 15 9.84 11.10 13.28
C GLY A 15 10.56 10.18 14.29
N ASP A 16 9.79 9.42 15.07
CA ASP A 16 10.31 8.36 15.92
C ASP A 16 10.78 7.15 15.09
N ALA A 17 11.45 6.19 15.74
CA ALA A 17 12.00 5.00 15.08
C ALA A 17 10.94 4.10 14.41
N SER A 18 9.64 4.35 14.60
CA SER A 18 8.53 3.59 14.03
C SER A 18 7.85 4.36 12.89
N ARG A 19 7.98 3.82 11.68
CA ARG A 19 7.49 4.40 10.41
C ARG A 19 5.95 4.53 10.32
N GLY A 20 5.19 3.88 11.21
CA GLY A 20 3.74 3.73 11.08
C GLY A 20 3.34 3.09 9.73
N SER A 21 2.12 3.35 9.25
CA SER A 21 1.63 2.86 7.94
C SER A 21 2.04 3.74 6.75
N ALA A 22 2.70 4.87 7.02
CA ALA A 22 3.17 5.80 6.00
C ALA A 22 4.32 5.16 5.17
N PRO A 23 4.21 5.12 3.84
CA PRO A 23 5.22 4.48 3.01
C PRO A 23 6.48 5.34 2.83
N ALA A 24 6.46 6.63 3.16
CA ALA A 24 7.63 7.49 3.05
C ALA A 24 8.33 7.61 4.41
N GLU A 25 9.63 7.31 4.44
CA GLU A 25 10.51 7.87 5.47
C GLU A 25 10.78 9.33 5.09
N ARG A 26 10.86 10.23 6.08
CA ARG A 26 10.94 11.68 5.85
C ARG A 26 12.18 12.27 6.49
N TRP A 27 12.71 13.33 5.87
CA TRP A 27 13.84 14.10 6.36
C TRP A 27 13.56 15.60 6.21
N THR A 28 13.96 16.37 7.20
CA THR A 28 14.10 17.83 7.12
C THR A 28 15.36 18.16 6.32
N VAL A 29 15.26 19.14 5.42
CA VAL A 29 16.33 19.60 4.54
C VAL A 29 16.92 20.88 5.10
N ASP A 30 18.24 20.92 5.30
CA ASP A 30 19.04 22.08 5.72
C ASP A 30 18.50 22.82 6.97
N GLY A 31 17.97 22.05 7.94
CA GLY A 31 17.40 22.61 9.16
C GLY A 31 15.96 23.13 9.04
N GLY A 32 15.37 23.08 7.85
CA GLY A 32 13.96 23.39 7.58
C GLY A 32 13.73 24.72 6.85
N PRO A 33 12.48 25.04 6.47
CA PRO A 33 11.25 24.27 6.72
C PRO A 33 11.00 23.17 5.67
N HIS A 34 11.90 23.02 4.69
CA HIS A 34 11.73 22.07 3.59
C HIS A 34 11.88 20.62 4.06
N ARG A 35 11.20 19.71 3.36
CA ARG A 35 11.20 18.27 3.66
C ARG A 35 11.33 17.46 2.38
N VAL A 36 11.96 16.30 2.50
CA VAL A 36 12.01 15.28 1.45
C VAL A 36 11.55 13.94 2.03
N GLY A 37 10.79 13.19 1.23
CA GLY A 37 10.36 11.84 1.58
C GLY A 37 10.90 10.82 0.58
N VAL A 38 11.29 9.64 1.05
CA VAL A 38 11.72 8.53 0.20
C VAL A 38 10.86 7.31 0.48
N ILE A 39 10.26 6.76 -0.59
CA ILE A 39 9.50 5.51 -0.56
C ILE A 39 10.40 4.40 -1.11
N ALA A 40 11.03 3.65 -0.22
CA ALA A 40 11.87 2.51 -0.58
C ALA A 40 11.03 1.22 -0.77
N SER A 41 10.13 1.21 -1.76
CA SER A 41 9.14 0.14 -1.97
C SER A 41 9.73 -1.26 -2.22
N VAL A 42 10.96 -1.33 -2.75
CA VAL A 42 11.67 -2.58 -3.04
C VAL A 42 12.71 -2.89 -1.96
N THR A 43 13.61 -1.95 -1.67
CA THR A 43 14.76 -2.21 -0.79
C THR A 43 14.41 -2.17 0.70
N ARG A 44 13.31 -1.51 1.10
CA ARG A 44 12.78 -1.50 2.47
C ARG A 44 11.24 -1.56 2.48
N PRO A 45 10.66 -2.74 2.17
CA PRO A 45 9.22 -2.93 2.06
C PRO A 45 8.47 -2.50 3.32
N PHE A 46 7.24 -2.00 3.16
CA PHE A 46 6.38 -1.50 4.24
C PHE A 46 5.09 -2.32 4.42
N CYS A 47 4.98 -3.47 3.76
CA CYS A 47 3.75 -4.28 3.76
C CYS A 47 3.30 -4.69 5.16
N ARG A 48 4.24 -4.98 6.08
CA ARG A 48 3.93 -5.37 7.47
C ARG A 48 3.17 -4.30 8.26
N ALA A 49 3.34 -3.02 7.91
CA ALA A 49 2.64 -1.89 8.54
C ALA A 49 1.51 -1.34 7.65
N CYS A 50 1.22 -1.99 6.52
CA CYS A 50 0.21 -1.52 5.57
C CYS A 50 -1.21 -1.82 6.07
N ASP A 51 -1.93 -0.77 6.42
CA ASP A 51 -3.34 -0.76 6.85
C ASP A 51 -4.33 -0.54 5.70
N ARG A 52 -3.83 -0.33 4.48
CA ARG A 52 -4.69 -0.02 3.32
C ARG A 52 -5.52 -1.23 2.90
N THR A 53 -6.76 -0.92 2.56
CA THR A 53 -7.70 -1.73 1.79
C THR A 53 -8.13 -0.94 0.56
N ARG A 54 -8.57 -1.61 -0.50
CA ARG A 54 -9.00 -0.94 -1.73
C ARG A 54 -10.31 -1.52 -2.23
N LEU A 55 -11.19 -0.63 -2.68
CA LEU A 55 -12.34 -0.94 -3.52
C LEU A 55 -11.99 -0.54 -4.95
N THR A 56 -12.14 -1.45 -5.91
CA THR A 56 -11.93 -1.17 -7.34
C THR A 56 -13.14 -0.43 -7.93
N ALA A 57 -12.96 0.23 -9.09
CA ALA A 57 -14.05 0.96 -9.76
C ALA A 57 -15.25 0.07 -10.17
N ASP A 58 -15.02 -1.22 -10.40
CA ASP A 58 -16.06 -2.21 -10.69
C ASP A 58 -16.64 -2.87 -9.42
N GLY A 59 -16.19 -2.44 -8.23
CA GLY A 59 -16.78 -2.78 -6.94
C GLY A 59 -16.25 -4.06 -6.31
N GLN A 60 -14.98 -4.38 -6.53
CA GLN A 60 -14.28 -5.51 -5.92
C GLN A 60 -13.41 -5.05 -4.76
N VAL A 61 -13.34 -5.81 -3.66
CA VAL A 61 -12.34 -5.62 -2.61
C VAL A 61 -11.02 -6.21 -3.08
N ARG A 62 -9.96 -5.40 -3.04
CA ARG A 62 -8.59 -5.78 -3.39
C ARG A 62 -7.66 -5.49 -2.21
N THR A 63 -7.03 -6.55 -1.71
CA THR A 63 -6.32 -6.53 -0.41
C THR A 63 -4.94 -5.86 -0.47
N CYS A 64 -4.36 -5.77 -1.67
CA CYS A 64 -3.06 -5.18 -1.95
C CYS A 64 -3.06 -4.62 -3.38
N LEU A 65 -2.25 -3.58 -3.65
CA LEU A 65 -2.05 -3.07 -5.01
C LEU A 65 -1.64 -4.19 -5.98
N PHE A 66 -0.84 -5.14 -5.49
CA PHE A 66 -0.31 -6.27 -6.24
C PHE A 66 -1.07 -7.59 -6.01
N ALA A 67 -2.27 -7.56 -5.43
CA ALA A 67 -3.10 -8.75 -5.33
C ALA A 67 -3.50 -9.24 -6.74
N ARG A 68 -3.57 -10.55 -6.95
CA ARG A 68 -4.04 -11.15 -8.21
C ARG A 68 -5.49 -11.61 -8.17
N GLU A 69 -6.05 -11.59 -6.97
CA GLU A 69 -7.41 -12.01 -6.67
C GLU A 69 -8.15 -10.83 -6.03
N GLU A 70 -9.45 -10.79 -6.27
CA GLU A 70 -10.36 -9.75 -5.79
C GLU A 70 -11.65 -10.42 -5.29
N THR A 71 -12.38 -9.74 -4.41
CA THR A 71 -13.63 -10.26 -3.83
C THR A 71 -14.80 -9.38 -4.26
N ASP A 72 -15.83 -9.99 -4.85
CA ASP A 72 -17.00 -9.26 -5.36
C ASP A 72 -17.89 -8.75 -4.23
N LEU A 73 -17.74 -7.47 -3.91
CA LEU A 73 -18.57 -6.78 -2.93
C LEU A 73 -19.82 -6.18 -3.58
N ARG A 74 -19.73 -5.79 -4.86
CA ARG A 74 -20.83 -5.22 -5.62
C ARG A 74 -21.97 -6.22 -5.80
N GLY A 75 -21.65 -7.49 -6.06
CA GLY A 75 -22.64 -8.57 -6.11
C GLY A 75 -23.48 -8.64 -4.85
N ALA A 76 -22.82 -8.69 -3.68
CA ALA A 76 -23.50 -8.72 -2.39
C ALA A 76 -24.36 -7.47 -2.14
N LEU A 77 -23.79 -6.28 -2.38
CA LEU A 77 -24.50 -5.00 -2.22
C LEU A 77 -25.74 -4.88 -3.12
N ARG A 78 -25.69 -5.42 -4.35
CA ARG A 78 -26.82 -5.38 -5.29
C ARG A 78 -27.80 -6.53 -5.10
N GLY A 79 -27.43 -7.54 -4.32
CA GLY A 79 -28.29 -8.66 -3.92
C GLY A 79 -28.99 -8.42 -2.57
N ASP A 80 -28.99 -7.18 -2.07
CA ASP A 80 -29.58 -6.81 -0.78
C ASP A 80 -29.01 -7.61 0.41
N ALA A 81 -27.73 -8.00 0.34
CA ALA A 81 -27.06 -8.68 1.44
C ALA A 81 -27.06 -7.79 2.70
N PRO A 82 -27.26 -8.35 3.91
CA PRO A 82 -27.22 -7.58 5.14
C PRO A 82 -25.79 -7.05 5.41
N ASP A 83 -25.69 -5.95 6.15
CA ASP A 83 -24.41 -5.30 6.50
C ASP A 83 -23.40 -6.27 7.14
N GLU A 84 -23.86 -7.24 7.94
CA GLU A 84 -22.99 -8.24 8.55
C GLU A 84 -22.33 -9.15 7.52
N GLU A 85 -23.04 -9.52 6.46
CA GLU A 85 -22.49 -10.33 5.37
C GLU A 85 -21.47 -9.54 4.56
N ILE A 86 -21.79 -8.27 4.25
CA ILE A 86 -20.86 -7.35 3.56
C ILE A 86 -19.58 -7.16 4.39
N ALA A 87 -19.72 -6.95 5.70
CA ALA A 87 -18.59 -6.83 6.62
C ALA A 87 -17.77 -8.13 6.67
N GLN A 88 -18.43 -9.29 6.70
CA GLN A 88 -17.76 -10.59 6.72
C GLN A 88 -16.99 -10.86 5.42
N LEU A 89 -17.53 -10.51 4.26
CA LEU A 89 -16.82 -10.60 2.97
C LEU A 89 -15.55 -9.76 2.98
N TRP A 90 -15.66 -8.50 3.43
CA TRP A 90 -14.51 -7.60 3.52
C TRP A 90 -13.46 -8.12 4.49
N ARG A 91 -13.85 -8.55 5.70
CA ARG A 91 -12.93 -9.11 6.70
C ARG A 91 -12.23 -10.36 6.18
N THR A 92 -12.98 -11.27 5.56
CA THR A 92 -12.44 -12.51 4.99
C THR A 92 -11.40 -12.23 3.92
N ALA A 93 -11.69 -11.29 2.99
CA ALA A 93 -10.71 -10.86 2.01
C ALA A 93 -9.45 -10.32 2.69
N MET A 94 -9.59 -9.42 3.67
CA MET A 94 -8.47 -8.78 4.35
C MET A 94 -7.65 -9.74 5.24
N TRP A 95 -8.26 -10.77 5.83
CA TRP A 95 -7.51 -11.83 6.52
C TRP A 95 -6.66 -12.67 5.58
N GLY A 96 -7.03 -12.77 4.30
CA GLY A 96 -6.21 -13.37 3.24
C GLY A 96 -5.06 -12.48 2.75
N LYS A 97 -4.92 -11.23 3.25
CA LYS A 97 -3.86 -10.32 2.85
C LYS A 97 -2.48 -10.91 3.18
N LYS A 98 -1.66 -11.06 2.15
CA LYS A 98 -0.28 -11.56 2.29
C LYS A 98 0.57 -10.59 3.10
N ALA A 99 1.54 -11.14 3.86
CA ALA A 99 2.47 -10.36 4.68
C ALA A 99 3.38 -9.41 3.86
N GLY A 100 3.59 -9.71 2.58
CA GLY A 100 4.43 -8.95 1.65
C GLY A 100 3.85 -8.95 0.24
N SER A 101 4.18 -7.93 -0.55
CA SER A 101 3.85 -7.89 -1.99
C SER A 101 4.71 -8.85 -2.81
N GLY A 102 5.91 -9.17 -2.33
CA GLY A 102 6.92 -9.92 -3.09
C GLY A 102 7.63 -9.09 -4.16
N LEU A 103 7.50 -7.75 -4.15
CA LEU A 103 8.11 -6.87 -5.16
C LEU A 103 9.66 -6.89 -5.13
N ASP A 104 10.22 -7.33 -4.02
CA ASP A 104 11.65 -7.55 -3.79
C ASP A 104 12.15 -8.92 -4.27
N ASP A 105 11.26 -9.78 -4.76
CA ASP A 105 11.59 -11.10 -5.29
C ASP A 105 11.64 -11.08 -6.84
N PRO A 106 12.71 -11.61 -7.48
CA PRO A 106 12.79 -11.68 -8.94
C PRO A 106 11.69 -12.49 -9.62
N SER A 107 11.07 -13.43 -8.91
CA SER A 107 9.92 -14.23 -9.38
C SER A 107 8.58 -13.49 -9.27
N PHE A 108 8.59 -12.22 -8.86
CA PHE A 108 7.39 -11.41 -8.75
C PHE A 108 6.61 -11.35 -10.07
N LEU A 109 5.36 -11.80 -10.00
CA LEU A 109 4.42 -11.71 -11.10
C LEU A 109 3.51 -10.50 -10.88
N GLN A 110 3.52 -9.59 -11.86
CA GLN A 110 2.57 -8.48 -11.86
C GLN A 110 1.13 -9.00 -11.99
N PRO A 111 0.15 -8.34 -11.37
CA PRO A 111 -1.26 -8.65 -11.60
C PRO A 111 -1.67 -8.37 -13.06
N ASP A 112 -2.52 -9.21 -13.62
CA ASP A 112 -3.05 -9.05 -14.99
C ASP A 112 -3.85 -7.76 -15.16
N ARG A 113 -4.53 -7.33 -14.10
CA ARG A 113 -5.25 -6.06 -14.05
C ARG A 113 -4.34 -4.97 -13.46
N PRO A 114 -3.78 -4.05 -14.27
CA PRO A 114 -3.02 -2.93 -13.76
C PRO A 114 -3.94 -1.95 -13.03
N MET A 115 -3.31 -1.02 -12.30
CA MET A 115 -4.00 0.03 -11.55
C MET A 115 -5.03 0.80 -12.40
N SER A 116 -4.66 1.13 -13.63
CA SER A 116 -5.49 1.91 -14.57
C SER A 116 -6.77 1.19 -14.96
N ALA A 117 -6.79 -0.15 -14.89
CA ALA A 117 -7.96 -0.98 -15.20
C ALA A 117 -8.91 -1.18 -14.01
N ILE A 118 -8.54 -0.69 -12.81
CA ILE A 118 -9.30 -0.87 -11.56
C ILE A 118 -9.64 0.46 -10.87
N GLY A 119 -9.58 1.57 -11.62
CA GLY A 119 -9.89 2.90 -11.11
C GLY A 119 -8.73 3.57 -10.37
N GLY A 120 -7.52 3.48 -10.91
CA GLY A 120 -6.35 4.21 -10.39
C GLY A 120 -5.33 4.53 -11.47
#